data_AF-A0A1I4M3P5-F1
#
_entry.id   AF-A0A1I4M3P5-F1
#
_cell.length_a   1.000
_cell.length_b   1.000
_cell.length_c   1.000
_cell.angle_alpha   90.00
_cell.angle_beta   90.00
_cell.angle_gamma   90.00
#
_symmetry.space_group_name_H-M   'P 1'
#
loop_
_entity.id
_entity.type
_entity.pdbx_description
1 polymer ?
#
loop_
_entity_poly.entity_id
_entity_poly.type
_entity_poly.pdbx_seq_one_letter_code
_entity_poly.pdbx_strand_id
1 'polypeptide(L)'
;MTPDAIRNLPLTEVKLTLYGKEQLVHLRTVVAITRFLTGALVRAVWYDFYDTDKQYWSKTRLLLATETELSAEEILHLYARRWGIEPLFHNLKRWWGVNNLWQQKCTVLELWMQIRSTAWTLVQLLSLVAEEAFPVEIVASWRNKQPRPTAW
;
A
#
# COMPACT_ATOMS: atom_id res chain seq x y z
N MET A 1 -13.94 0.24 22.89
CA MET A 1 -15.01 -0.63 22.35
C MET A 1 -14.74 -2.06 22.76
N THR A 2 -15.77 -2.81 23.15
CA THR A 2 -15.69 -4.25 23.44
C THR A 2 -15.83 -5.08 22.16
N PRO A 3 -15.32 -6.33 22.13
CA PRO A 3 -15.47 -7.21 20.96
C PRO A 3 -16.94 -7.43 20.55
N ASP A 4 -17.85 -7.53 21.51
CA ASP A 4 -19.28 -7.72 21.25
C ASP A 4 -19.90 -6.49 20.57
N ALA A 5 -19.48 -5.28 20.96
CA ALA A 5 -19.93 -4.05 20.31
C ALA A 5 -19.48 -3.98 18.85
N ILE A 6 -18.30 -4.53 18.52
CA ILE A 6 -17.80 -4.59 17.13
C ILE A 6 -18.63 -5.59 16.31
N ARG A 7 -19.02 -6.74 16.89
CA ARG A 7 -19.84 -7.75 16.20
C ARG A 7 -21.23 -7.24 15.82
N ASN A 8 -21.77 -6.32 16.63
CA ASN A 8 -23.07 -5.70 16.40
C ASN A 8 -23.04 -4.59 15.34
N LEU A 9 -21.87 -4.18 14.85
CA LEU A 9 -21.79 -3.23 13.74
C LEU A 9 -22.32 -3.88 12.46
N PRO A 10 -22.95 -3.09 11.56
CA PRO A 10 -23.40 -3.59 10.27
C PRO A 10 -22.21 -4.16 9.50
N LEU A 11 -22.37 -5.40 9.05
CA LEU A 11 -21.41 -6.08 8.20
C LEU A 11 -21.77 -5.76 6.75
N THR A 12 -20.82 -5.20 6.02
CA THR A 12 -20.95 -4.93 4.59
C THR A 12 -19.99 -5.86 3.84
N GLU A 13 -20.52 -6.66 2.92
CA GLU A 13 -19.72 -7.51 2.04
C GLU A 13 -19.55 -6.82 0.69
N VAL A 14 -18.29 -6.61 0.28
CA VAL A 14 -17.97 -5.86 -0.94
C VAL A 14 -16.91 -6.60 -1.74
N LYS A 15 -17.03 -6.56 -3.07
CA LYS A 15 -15.97 -6.98 -3.98
C LYS A 15 -15.16 -5.76 -4.38
N LEU A 16 -13.88 -5.74 -4.04
CA LEU A 16 -12.97 -4.63 -4.34
C LEU A 16 -11.77 -5.13 -5.14
N THR A 17 -11.34 -4.37 -6.13
CA THR A 17 -10.09 -4.65 -6.85
C THR A 17 -8.91 -4.13 -6.02
N LEU A 18 -8.26 -5.02 -5.29
CA LEU A 18 -7.13 -4.72 -4.41
C LEU A 18 -5.89 -5.47 -4.89
N TYR A 19 -4.74 -4.79 -4.92
CA TYR A 19 -3.46 -5.39 -5.34
C TYR A 19 -3.50 -6.02 -6.75
N GLY A 20 -4.26 -5.42 -7.67
CA GLY A 20 -4.43 -5.92 -9.04
C GLY A 20 -5.29 -7.19 -9.16
N LYS A 21 -6.02 -7.58 -8.11
CA LYS A 21 -6.94 -8.73 -8.12
C LYS A 21 -8.29 -8.36 -7.52
N GLU A 22 -9.37 -9.01 -7.96
CA GLU A 22 -10.65 -8.90 -7.30
C GLU A 22 -10.64 -9.69 -5.99
N GLN A 23 -11.03 -9.02 -4.91
CA GLN A 23 -11.00 -9.57 -3.57
C GLN A 23 -12.35 -9.32 -2.89
N LEU A 24 -12.96 -10.38 -2.38
CA LEU A 24 -14.14 -10.26 -1.51
C LEU A 24 -13.69 -9.83 -0.12
N VAL A 25 -14.35 -8.81 0.43
CA VAL A 25 -13.99 -8.17 1.69
C VAL A 25 -15.22 -8.01 2.58
N HIS A 26 -15.05 -8.36 3.85
CA HIS A 26 -15.98 -7.98 4.92
C HIS A 26 -15.54 -6.67 5.53
N LEU A 27 -16.47 -5.75 5.71
CA LEU A 27 -16.22 -4.43 6.29
C LEU A 27 -17.16 -4.16 7.44
N ARG A 28 -16.62 -3.64 8.53
CA ARG A 28 -17.37 -3.01 9.61
C ARG A 28 -16.73 -1.66 9.91
N THR A 29 -17.52 -0.62 10.05
CA THR A 29 -17.02 0.74 10.25
C THR A 29 -17.73 1.44 11.40
N VAL A 30 -17.01 2.30 12.10
CA VAL A 30 -17.57 3.25 13.07
C VAL A 30 -16.70 4.51 13.12
N VAL A 31 -17.30 5.65 13.43
CA VAL A 31 -16.54 6.86 13.78
C VAL A 31 -16.46 6.94 15.30
N ALA A 32 -15.24 7.06 15.83
CA ALA A 32 -15.00 7.06 17.26
C ALA A 32 -13.91 8.07 17.65
N ILE A 33 -13.98 8.55 18.88
CA ILE A 33 -12.93 9.37 19.49
C ILE A 33 -11.82 8.45 19.99
N THR A 34 -10.58 8.74 19.59
CA THR A 34 -9.40 7.98 20.01
C THR A 34 -8.62 8.69 21.08
N ARG A 35 -8.46 8.03 22.24
CA ARG A 35 -7.73 8.59 23.39
C ARG A 35 -6.23 8.76 23.13
N PHE A 36 -5.63 7.85 22.34
CA PHE A 36 -4.20 7.87 22.05
C PHE A 36 -3.81 8.87 20.96
N LEU A 37 -4.77 9.35 20.16
CA LEU A 37 -4.60 10.47 19.23
C LEU A 37 -5.19 11.75 19.82
N THR A 38 -4.94 11.99 21.11
CA THR A 38 -5.29 13.26 21.78
C THR A 38 -6.79 13.63 21.70
N GLY A 39 -7.68 12.64 21.57
CA GLY A 39 -9.11 12.88 21.42
C GLY A 39 -9.56 13.16 19.99
N ALA A 40 -8.74 12.88 18.98
CA ALA A 40 -9.12 13.00 17.58
C ALA A 40 -10.24 12.03 17.20
N LEU A 41 -11.15 12.51 16.35
CA LEU A 41 -12.12 11.68 15.66
C LEU A 41 -11.39 10.87 14.59
N VAL A 42 -11.64 9.58 14.58
CA VAL A 42 -11.15 8.68 13.53
C VAL A 42 -12.26 7.77 13.06
N ARG A 43 -12.16 7.36 11.81
CA ARG A 43 -12.92 6.24 11.29
C ARG A 43 -12.13 4.96 11.54
N ALA A 44 -12.73 4.05 12.30
CA ALA A 44 -12.20 2.72 12.53
C ALA A 44 -12.88 1.74 11.57
N VAL A 45 -12.06 1.05 10.77
CA VAL A 45 -12.50 0.08 9.75
C VAL A 45 -11.92 -1.28 10.10
N TRP A 46 -12.78 -2.22 10.46
CA TRP A 46 -12.41 -3.63 10.57
C TRP A 46 -12.67 -4.32 9.24
N TYR A 47 -11.70 -5.12 8.81
CA TYR A 47 -11.82 -5.84 7.56
C TYR A 47 -11.22 -7.24 7.58
N ASP A 48 -11.82 -8.13 6.80
CA ASP A 48 -11.39 -9.50 6.53
C ASP A 48 -11.37 -9.73 5.02
N PHE A 49 -10.33 -10.40 4.51
CA PHE A 49 -10.30 -10.89 3.13
C PHE A 49 -10.76 -12.34 3.05
N TYR A 50 -11.52 -12.68 2.02
CA TYR A 50 -11.86 -14.06 1.69
C TYR A 50 -10.71 -14.73 0.91
N ASP A 51 -10.11 -15.77 1.49
CA ASP A 51 -9.12 -16.58 0.78
C ASP A 51 -9.86 -17.57 -0.13
N THR A 52 -9.81 -17.36 -1.45
CA THR A 52 -10.49 -18.22 -2.43
C THR A 52 -9.89 -19.62 -2.47
N ASP A 53 -8.59 -19.76 -2.25
CA ASP A 53 -7.87 -21.03 -2.37
C ASP A 53 -8.16 -21.92 -1.16
N LYS A 54 -8.28 -21.32 0.02
CA LYS A 54 -8.51 -22.04 1.28
C LYS A 54 -9.96 -21.99 1.77
N GLN A 55 -10.83 -21.29 1.05
CA GLN A 55 -12.26 -21.12 1.34
C GLN A 55 -12.55 -20.66 2.77
N TYR A 56 -11.75 -19.73 3.29
CA TYR A 56 -11.97 -19.17 4.63
C TYR A 56 -11.71 -17.67 4.69
N TRP A 57 -12.36 -17.01 5.65
CA TRP A 57 -12.11 -15.61 5.97
C TRP A 57 -10.84 -15.43 6.77
N SER A 58 -9.93 -14.62 6.25
CA SER A 58 -8.70 -14.26 6.94
C SER A 58 -8.98 -13.55 8.27
N LYS A 59 -7.96 -13.51 9.14
CA LYS A 59 -8.05 -12.86 10.44
C LYS A 59 -8.40 -11.37 10.30
N THR A 60 -9.31 -10.91 11.15
CA THR A 60 -9.72 -9.50 11.24
C THR A 60 -8.59 -8.56 11.55
N ARG A 61 -8.52 -7.51 10.73
CA ARG A 61 -7.56 -6.42 10.81
C ARG A 61 -8.30 -5.12 11.04
N LEU A 62 -7.60 -4.14 11.61
CA LEU A 62 -8.13 -2.83 11.94
C LEU A 62 -7.30 -1.76 11.23
N LEU A 63 -7.99 -0.86 10.51
CA LEU A 63 -7.44 0.40 10.02
C LEU A 63 -8.07 1.55 10.78
N LEU A 64 -7.26 2.56 11.05
CA LEU A 64 -7.70 3.82 11.63
C LEU A 64 -7.33 4.92 10.65
N ALA A 65 -8.31 5.73 10.27
CA ALA A 65 -8.14 6.86 9.37
C ALA A 65 -8.62 8.14 10.06
N THR A 66 -7.86 9.22 9.93
CA THR A 66 -8.22 10.56 10.40
C THR A 66 -9.26 11.22 9.50
N GLU A 67 -9.36 10.76 8.25
CA GLU A 67 -10.26 11.24 7.23
C GLU A 67 -11.66 10.62 7.45
N THR A 68 -12.43 11.23 8.35
CA THR A 68 -13.77 10.75 8.72
C THR A 68 -14.78 10.82 7.57
N GLU A 69 -14.56 11.70 6.60
CA GLU A 69 -15.44 11.89 5.44
C GLU A 69 -15.36 10.75 4.43
N LEU A 70 -14.24 10.02 4.39
CA LEU A 70 -14.06 8.91 3.45
C LEU A 70 -14.86 7.69 3.89
N SER A 71 -15.39 6.96 2.91
CA SER A 71 -16.01 5.66 3.13
C SER A 71 -14.97 4.61 3.55
N ALA A 72 -15.45 3.52 4.16
CA ALA A 72 -14.59 2.42 4.55
C ALA A 72 -13.89 1.75 3.34
N GLU A 73 -14.57 1.70 2.21
CA GLU A 73 -14.05 1.16 0.95
C GLU A 73 -12.91 2.03 0.40
N GLU A 74 -13.10 3.36 0.36
CA GLU A 74 -12.07 4.30 -0.09
C GLU A 74 -10.83 4.27 0.81
N ILE A 75 -11.01 4.20 2.13
CA ILE A 75 -9.91 4.06 3.08
C ILE A 75 -9.13 2.77 2.81
N LEU A 76 -9.84 1.65 2.58
CA LEU A 76 -9.19 0.38 2.29
C LEU A 76 -8.44 0.42 0.96
N HIS A 77 -9.00 1.06 -0.07
CA HIS A 77 -8.34 1.27 -1.36
C HIS A 77 -7.07 2.11 -1.24
N LEU A 78 -7.14 3.23 -0.52
CA LEU A 78 -5.97 4.08 -0.24
C LEU A 78 -4.92 3.32 0.55
N TYR A 79 -5.34 2.54 1.55
CA TYR A 79 -4.42 1.72 2.33
C TYR A 79 -3.78 0.62 1.48
N ALA A 80 -4.48 0.03 0.51
CA ALA A 80 -3.89 -0.97 -0.38
C ALA A 80 -2.73 -0.41 -1.21
N ARG A 81 -2.78 0.88 -1.58
CA ARG A 81 -1.66 1.56 -2.28
C ARG A 81 -0.38 1.62 -1.45
N ARG A 82 -0.46 1.48 -0.12
CA ARG A 82 0.72 1.38 0.76
C ARG A 82 1.71 0.33 0.27
N TRP A 83 1.23 -0.80 -0.26
CA TRP A 83 2.09 -1.88 -0.73
C TRP A 83 2.99 -1.48 -1.91
N GLY A 84 2.66 -0.39 -2.60
CA GLY A 84 3.49 0.20 -3.64
C GLY A 84 4.88 0.64 -3.17
N ILE A 85 5.11 0.79 -1.85
CA ILE A 85 6.45 1.06 -1.29
C ILE A 85 7.32 -0.21 -1.19
N GLU A 86 6.76 -1.41 -1.21
CA GLU A 86 7.52 -2.65 -1.00
C GLU A 86 8.60 -2.89 -2.06
N PRO A 87 8.38 -2.62 -3.37
CA PRO A 87 9.42 -2.70 -4.38
C PRO A 87 10.62 -1.80 -4.10
N LEU A 88 10.41 -0.62 -3.52
CA LEU A 88 11.51 0.27 -3.09
C LEU A 88 12.38 -0.45 -2.04
N PHE A 89 11.76 -0.97 -0.99
CA PHE A 89 12.48 -1.70 0.07
C PHE A 89 13.17 -2.96 -0.46
N HIS A 90 12.55 -3.67 -1.40
CA HIS A 90 13.16 -4.81 -2.07
C HIS A 90 14.43 -4.40 -2.82
N ASN A 91 14.35 -3.34 -3.63
CA ASN A 91 15.48 -2.84 -4.40
C ASN A 91 16.61 -2.34 -3.50
N LEU A 92 16.26 -1.63 -2.43
CA LEU A 92 17.18 -1.15 -1.42
C LEU A 92 18.01 -2.32 -0.85
N LYS A 93 17.33 -3.37 -0.37
CA LYS A 93 17.98 -4.54 0.24
C LYS A 93 18.80 -5.37 -0.75
N ARG A 94 18.30 -5.56 -1.98
CA ARG A 94 18.86 -6.56 -2.92
C ARG A 94 19.82 -5.98 -3.94
N TRP A 95 19.48 -4.84 -4.55
CA TRP A 95 20.20 -4.29 -5.69
C TRP A 95 21.07 -3.09 -5.32
N TRP A 96 20.65 -2.31 -4.32
CA TRP A 96 21.40 -1.14 -3.89
C TRP A 96 22.43 -1.45 -2.80
N GLY A 97 22.71 -2.73 -2.55
CA GLY A 97 23.89 -3.14 -1.79
C GLY A 97 23.96 -2.57 -0.38
N VAL A 98 22.83 -2.26 0.27
CA VAL A 98 22.80 -1.81 1.68
C VAL A 98 23.58 -2.77 2.57
N ASN A 99 23.42 -4.08 2.30
CA ASN A 99 24.11 -5.15 2.99
C ASN A 99 25.64 -5.16 2.78
N ASN A 100 26.16 -4.40 1.82
CA ASN A 100 27.60 -4.27 1.56
C ASN A 100 28.18 -2.97 2.16
N LEU A 101 27.34 -2.07 2.66
CA LEU A 101 27.75 -0.74 3.12
C LEU A 101 28.07 -0.69 4.63
N TRP A 102 27.95 -1.81 5.36
CA TRP A 102 28.25 -1.91 6.79
C TRP A 102 29.72 -1.60 7.15
N GLN A 103 30.63 -1.60 6.17
CA GLN A 103 32.05 -1.28 6.36
C GLN A 103 32.35 0.22 6.28
N GLN A 104 31.34 1.07 6.03
CA GLN A 104 31.51 2.51 5.83
C GLN A 104 31.09 3.32 7.06
N LYS A 105 31.60 4.55 7.18
CA LYS A 105 31.14 5.51 8.21
C LYS A 105 29.66 5.88 7.96
N CYS A 106 28.88 6.11 9.03
CA CYS A 106 27.45 6.43 8.91
C CYS A 106 27.14 7.61 7.96
N THR A 107 27.95 8.68 7.99
CA THR A 107 27.74 9.84 7.12
C THR A 107 27.87 9.51 5.63
N VAL A 108 28.83 8.65 5.29
CA VAL A 108 29.04 8.18 3.91
C VAL A 108 27.86 7.31 3.49
N LEU A 109 27.38 6.43 4.37
CA LEU A 109 26.20 5.59 4.13
C LEU A 109 24.95 6.44 3.87
N GLU A 110 24.70 7.46 4.69
CA GLU A 110 23.55 8.37 4.55
C GLU A 110 23.57 9.09 3.19
N LEU A 111 24.71 9.68 2.82
CA LEU A 111 24.89 10.35 1.53
C LEU A 111 24.65 9.41 0.34
N TRP A 112 25.20 8.19 0.38
CA TRP A 112 24.97 7.21 -0.68
C TRP A 112 23.51 6.78 -0.77
N MET A 113 22.81 6.66 0.36
CA MET A 113 21.39 6.33 0.37
C MET A 113 20.53 7.45 -0.20
N GLN A 114 20.85 8.70 0.12
CA GLN A 114 20.16 9.86 -0.45
C GLN A 114 20.31 9.89 -1.97
N ILE A 115 21.55 9.77 -2.48
CA ILE A 115 21.82 9.78 -3.92
C ILE A 115 21.04 8.66 -4.64
N ARG A 116 21.08 7.42 -4.12
CA ARG A 116 20.39 6.28 -4.75
C ARG A 116 18.87 6.42 -4.70
N SER A 117 18.34 6.87 -3.57
CA SER A 117 16.89 7.10 -3.41
C SER A 117 16.41 8.18 -4.36
N THR A 118 17.11 9.32 -4.44
CA THR A 118 16.79 10.40 -5.37
C THR A 118 16.88 9.95 -6.82
N ALA A 119 17.94 9.23 -7.21
CA ALA A 119 18.08 8.72 -8.57
C ALA A 119 16.93 7.78 -8.95
N TRP A 120 16.53 6.88 -8.04
CA TRP A 120 15.38 6.00 -8.27
C TRP A 120 14.07 6.76 -8.36
N THR A 121 13.80 7.69 -7.44
CA THR A 121 12.59 8.52 -7.49
C THR A 121 12.52 9.31 -8.79
N LEU A 122 13.63 9.87 -9.28
CA LEU A 122 13.66 10.56 -10.57
C LEU A 122 13.28 9.63 -11.73
N VAL A 123 13.76 8.39 -11.74
CA VAL A 123 13.38 7.38 -12.76
C VAL A 123 11.90 7.03 -12.66
N GLN A 124 11.35 6.90 -11.46
CA GLN A 124 9.92 6.61 -11.26
C GLN A 124 9.03 7.81 -11.64
N LEU A 125 9.46 9.03 -11.35
CA LEU A 125 8.74 10.24 -11.81
C LEU A 125 8.81 10.37 -13.32
N LEU A 126 9.98 10.11 -13.91
CA LEU A 126 10.15 10.09 -15.35
C LEU A 126 9.26 9.03 -15.99
N SER A 127 9.12 7.83 -15.41
CA SER A 127 8.27 6.80 -16.01
C SER A 127 6.78 7.17 -16.02
N LEU A 128 6.32 7.94 -15.03
CA LEU A 128 4.95 8.46 -15.01
C LEU A 128 4.70 9.50 -16.12
N VAL A 129 5.66 10.39 -16.39
CA VAL A 129 5.52 11.43 -17.42
C VAL A 129 5.87 10.91 -18.82
N ALA A 130 6.84 10.00 -18.92
CA ALA A 130 7.31 9.45 -20.18
C ALA A 130 6.24 8.61 -20.88
N GLU A 131 5.25 8.09 -20.16
CA GLU A 131 4.12 7.38 -20.77
C GLU A 131 3.28 8.30 -21.68
N GLU A 132 3.16 9.59 -21.33
CA GLU A 132 2.45 10.59 -22.14
C GLU A 132 3.25 11.01 -23.38
N ALA A 133 4.58 11.10 -23.26
CA ALA A 133 5.46 11.57 -24.33
C ALA A 133 6.03 10.43 -25.21
N PHE A 134 6.08 9.21 -24.69
CA PHE A 134 6.71 8.04 -25.30
C PHE A 134 5.87 6.79 -24.98
N PRO A 135 4.80 6.52 -25.74
CA PRO A 135 3.98 5.33 -25.55
C PRO A 135 4.83 4.06 -25.72
N VAL A 136 5.19 3.44 -24.59
CA VAL A 136 6.09 2.28 -24.53
C VAL A 136 5.55 1.11 -25.33
N GLU A 137 4.22 1.01 -25.46
CA GLU A 137 3.54 -0.02 -26.25
C GLU A 137 3.82 0.11 -27.76
N ILE A 138 4.03 1.33 -28.24
CA ILE A 138 4.33 1.64 -29.64
C ILE A 138 5.84 1.52 -29.89
N VAL A 139 6.65 2.09 -29.01
CA VAL A 139 8.11 2.20 -29.18
C VAL A 139 8.84 0.90 -28.83
N ALA A 140 8.35 0.18 -27.82
CA ALA A 140 8.95 -1.03 -27.31
C ALA A 140 7.89 -2.13 -27.14
N SER A 141 7.17 -2.43 -28.22
CA SER A 141 6.07 -3.42 -28.26
C SER A 141 6.46 -4.82 -27.75
N TRP A 142 7.73 -5.19 -27.84
CA TRP A 142 8.27 -6.44 -27.28
C TRP A 142 8.31 -6.47 -25.74
N ARG A 143 8.17 -5.32 -25.06
CA ARG A 143 8.06 -5.22 -23.59
C ARG A 143 6.64 -5.37 -23.07
N ASN A 144 5.61 -5.49 -23.92
CA ASN A 144 4.21 -5.61 -23.47
C ASN A 144 3.93 -6.81 -22.54
N LYS A 145 4.84 -7.79 -22.48
CA LYS A 145 4.74 -8.97 -21.58
C LYS A 145 5.53 -8.84 -20.28
N GLN A 146 6.28 -7.75 -20.09
CA GLN A 146 7.05 -7.52 -18.86
C GLN A 146 6.28 -6.59 -17.93
N PRO A 147 6.21 -6.91 -16.62
CA PRO A 147 5.57 -6.03 -15.65
C PRO A 147 6.28 -4.68 -15.68
N ARG A 148 5.50 -3.60 -15.84
CA ARG A 148 6.05 -2.24 -15.81
C ARG A 148 6.70 -1.98 -14.44
N PRO A 149 7.80 -1.22 -14.34
CA PRO A 149 8.42 -0.88 -13.07
C PRO A 149 7.58 0.09 -12.22
N THR A 150 6.49 0.60 -12.78
CA THR A 150 5.48 1.39 -12.07
C THR A 150 4.66 0.44 -11.20
N ALA A 151 4.62 0.73 -9.91
CA ALA A 151 3.86 0.00 -8.92
C ALA A 151 2.43 -0.30 -9.41
N TRP A 152 2.06 -1.59 -9.30
CA TRP A 152 0.73 -2.21 -9.35
C TRP A 152 -0.45 -1.36 -9.81
#